data_AF-A0A536A159-F1
#
_entry.id   AF-A0A536A159-F1
#
_cell.length_a   1.000
_cell.length_b   1.000
_cell.length_c   1.000
_cell.angle_alpha   90.00
_cell.angle_beta   90.00
_cell.angle_gamma   90.00
#
_symmetry.space_group_name_H-M   'P 1'
#
loop_
_entity.id
_entity.type
_entity.pdbx_description
1 polymer ?
#
loop_
_entity_poly.entity_id
_entity_poly.type
_entity_poly.pdbx_seq_one_letter_code
_entity_poly.pdbx_strand_id
1 'polypeptide(L)'
;MRRRRPLRRRSVVLCHRSLADRAPYAGAHRGLDLLLLRARGRAVLRRRHLQGSYRPLGPSGRRPRPDGAQPRTRDRSACEHEGLSRPRRSHHDRRRAVEPQADARRGSPSRSPRVTRVRLFADRDYPAYVRIKRLAEQRDISVAEARDQDGRWDHSRYERIRVVAVDEEDAPVGYGEIYHEPTRFDPRRYFIGLAVDSRLRRQGIGAAVWTALRAELDERSAKVACLWADDGTACRQFIVERGFVEVVRSFEQVLALATAPLPIAMAEESVTARGIHVESLSDLLARQGDAALRAIHELYTSSRVDQPTLGAVTARPFEDWRREVFDELHGLPDAYFVASDRERLVGCSAVHAAGEDVLRILITGVLPEYRRRGIARLLKLRVHAWARANGYREIHTSTANPAVVALNTALGYAIVASWGGYELAIR
;
A
#
# COMPACT_ATOMS: atom_id res chain seq x y z
N MET A 1 -11.41 -60.65 21.61
CA MET A 1 -12.72 -60.78 20.90
C MET A 1 -13.84 -60.20 21.76
N ARG A 2 -14.66 -59.27 21.23
CA ARG A 2 -16.12 -59.19 21.42
C ARG A 2 -16.70 -58.19 20.41
N ARG A 3 -17.91 -58.45 19.91
CA ARG A 3 -18.42 -57.91 18.63
C ARG A 3 -19.12 -56.54 18.77
N ARG A 4 -19.01 -55.71 17.72
CA ARG A 4 -19.83 -54.50 17.51
C ARG A 4 -21.31 -54.87 17.25
N ARG A 5 -22.24 -53.98 17.62
CA ARG A 5 -23.58 -53.84 17.02
C ARG A 5 -23.74 -52.38 16.51
N PRO A 6 -24.43 -52.13 15.38
CA PRO A 6 -24.53 -50.81 14.77
C PRO A 6 -25.78 -50.04 15.25
N LEU A 7 -25.72 -48.70 15.21
CA LEU A 7 -26.87 -47.81 15.41
C LEU A 7 -27.23 -47.06 14.11
N ARG A 8 -28.52 -46.77 13.97
CA ARG A 8 -29.17 -46.33 12.72
C ARG A 8 -28.87 -44.88 12.35
N ARG A 9 -28.82 -44.60 11.04
CA ARG A 9 -29.01 -43.24 10.50
C ARG A 9 -30.43 -42.75 10.77
N ARG A 10 -30.59 -41.48 11.12
CA ARG A 10 -31.84 -40.70 10.97
C ARG A 10 -31.52 -39.41 10.24
N SER A 11 -32.34 -39.09 9.23
CA SER A 11 -32.28 -37.86 8.46
C SER A 11 -33.02 -36.74 9.20
N VAL A 12 -32.57 -35.49 9.07
CA VAL A 12 -33.33 -34.30 9.43
C VAL A 12 -33.29 -33.32 8.25
N VAL A 13 -34.45 -32.82 7.86
CA VAL A 13 -34.67 -31.88 6.76
C VAL A 13 -34.49 -30.45 7.27
N LEU A 14 -33.88 -29.57 6.47
CA LEU A 14 -33.80 -28.13 6.75
C LEU A 14 -34.77 -27.36 5.86
N CYS A 15 -35.56 -26.47 6.47
CA CYS A 15 -36.59 -25.70 5.79
C CYS A 15 -36.01 -24.54 4.98
N HIS A 16 -36.49 -24.37 3.74
CA HIS A 16 -36.34 -23.12 3.01
C HIS A 16 -37.26 -22.02 3.59
N ARG A 17 -36.78 -20.78 3.62
CA ARG A 17 -37.63 -19.59 3.59
C ARG A 17 -37.21 -18.69 2.43
N SER A 18 -38.19 -18.38 1.59
CA SER A 18 -38.10 -17.36 0.55
C SER A 18 -38.45 -16.00 1.15
N LEU A 19 -37.80 -14.94 0.67
CA LEU A 19 -38.32 -13.58 0.73
C LEU A 19 -37.99 -12.88 -0.59
N ALA A 20 -39.02 -12.68 -1.41
CA ALA A 20 -39.05 -11.70 -2.47
C ALA A 20 -40.12 -10.66 -2.13
N ASP A 21 -39.80 -9.40 -2.46
CA ASP A 21 -40.68 -8.26 -2.79
C ASP A 21 -40.40 -6.97 -2.03
N ARG A 22 -39.82 -6.01 -2.77
CA ARG A 22 -40.26 -4.60 -2.84
C ARG A 22 -39.58 -3.94 -4.05
N ALA A 23 -40.40 -3.30 -4.89
CA ALA A 23 -40.00 -2.56 -6.09
C ALA A 23 -39.95 -1.04 -5.80
N PRO A 24 -39.87 -0.15 -6.81
CA PRO A 24 -38.72 0.09 -7.67
C PRO A 24 -38.23 1.55 -7.58
N TYR A 25 -37.01 1.85 -8.06
CA TYR A 25 -36.59 3.22 -8.36
C TYR A 25 -35.87 3.31 -9.71
N ALA A 26 -36.24 4.31 -10.50
CA ALA A 26 -35.61 4.68 -11.77
C ALA A 26 -34.90 6.04 -11.63
N GLY A 27 -34.08 6.43 -12.62
CA GLY A 27 -33.65 7.83 -12.77
C GLY A 27 -32.18 8.17 -12.53
N ALA A 28 -31.29 7.43 -13.20
CA ALA A 28 -29.96 7.79 -13.71
C ALA A 28 -29.30 9.18 -13.42
N HIS A 29 -27.99 9.09 -13.10
CA HIS A 29 -26.84 9.86 -13.65
C HIS A 29 -25.99 10.81 -12.77
N ARG A 30 -24.66 10.54 -12.85
CA ARG A 30 -23.48 11.42 -12.68
C ARG A 30 -23.02 11.80 -11.26
N GLY A 31 -22.25 10.89 -10.67
CA GLY A 31 -21.19 11.18 -9.68
C GLY A 31 -20.12 10.09 -9.76
N LEU A 32 -18.83 10.46 -9.77
CA LEU A 32 -17.73 9.50 -9.73
C LEU A 32 -17.36 9.23 -8.27
N ASP A 33 -17.98 8.21 -7.65
CA ASP A 33 -17.69 7.86 -6.26
C ASP A 33 -16.37 7.08 -6.15
N LEU A 34 -15.33 7.80 -5.70
CA LEU A 34 -14.07 7.21 -5.23
C LEU A 34 -14.32 6.46 -3.91
N LEU A 35 -14.68 5.18 -4.02
CA LEU A 35 -14.89 4.30 -2.88
C LEU A 35 -13.56 3.95 -2.19
N LEU A 36 -13.35 4.57 -1.02
CA LEU A 36 -12.28 4.22 -0.08
C LEU A 36 -12.39 2.75 0.35
N LEU A 37 -11.25 2.03 0.32
CA LEU A 37 -11.21 0.60 0.63
C LEU A 37 -11.75 0.28 2.03
N ARG A 38 -12.82 -0.53 2.08
CA ARG A 38 -13.14 -1.35 3.25
C ARG A 38 -12.36 -2.66 3.15
N ALA A 39 -11.41 -2.87 4.06
CA ALA A 39 -10.72 -4.16 4.20
C ALA A 39 -11.10 -4.81 5.54
N ARG A 40 -12.17 -5.62 5.54
CA ARG A 40 -12.42 -6.62 6.61
C ARG A 40 -13.05 -7.88 6.04
N GLY A 41 -12.30 -8.97 6.13
CA GLY A 41 -12.75 -10.31 5.80
C GLY A 41 -11.55 -11.25 5.76
N ARG A 42 -11.46 -12.19 6.72
CA ARG A 42 -10.46 -13.27 6.64
C ARG A 42 -10.75 -14.09 5.39
N ALA A 43 -9.84 -14.05 4.41
CA ALA A 43 -9.96 -14.85 3.20
C ALA A 43 -9.72 -16.34 3.53
N VAL A 44 -10.79 -17.06 3.85
CA VAL A 44 -10.77 -18.53 3.87
C VAL A 44 -10.76 -19.01 2.42
N LEU A 45 -9.56 -19.03 1.83
CA LEU A 45 -9.33 -19.54 0.48
C LEU A 45 -9.65 -21.04 0.44
N ARG A 46 -10.87 -21.38 0.04
CA ARG A 46 -11.20 -22.74 -0.40
C ARG A 46 -10.35 -23.06 -1.63
N ARG A 47 -9.45 -24.04 -1.51
CA ARG A 47 -8.77 -24.66 -2.67
C ARG A 47 -9.82 -25.04 -3.72
N ARG A 48 -9.79 -24.39 -4.89
CA ARG A 48 -10.49 -24.89 -6.08
C ARG A 48 -9.61 -25.98 -6.69
N HIS A 49 -10.07 -27.22 -6.67
CA HIS A 49 -9.49 -28.27 -7.49
C HIS A 49 -9.81 -27.99 -8.96
N LEU A 50 -8.78 -27.85 -9.78
CA LEU A 50 -8.90 -27.82 -11.23
C LEU A 50 -8.70 -29.23 -11.79
N GLN A 51 -9.77 -29.80 -12.34
CA GLN A 51 -9.74 -30.92 -13.28
C GLN A 51 -10.52 -30.47 -14.52
N GLY A 52 -9.95 -30.66 -15.72
CA GLY A 52 -10.57 -30.19 -16.95
C GLY A 52 -9.61 -30.26 -18.14
N SER A 53 -9.36 -31.46 -18.64
CA SER A 53 -8.68 -31.70 -19.90
C SER A 53 -9.65 -31.48 -21.08
N TYR A 54 -9.26 -30.72 -22.11
CA TYR A 54 -9.53 -31.10 -23.50
C TYR A 54 -8.65 -30.39 -24.55
N ARG A 55 -8.68 -30.95 -25.77
CA ARG A 55 -7.77 -30.72 -26.92
C ARG A 55 -8.13 -29.51 -27.81
N PRO A 56 -7.20 -29.01 -28.64
CA PRO A 56 -7.41 -27.88 -29.54
C PRO A 56 -8.25 -28.23 -30.78
N LEU A 57 -8.90 -27.21 -31.36
CA LEU A 57 -9.53 -27.27 -32.68
C LEU A 57 -8.84 -26.29 -33.64
N GLY A 58 -8.64 -26.76 -34.88
CA GLY A 58 -8.06 -26.00 -35.98
C GLY A 58 -9.05 -25.06 -36.69
N PRO A 59 -8.61 -24.39 -37.77
CA PRO A 59 -9.25 -23.18 -38.27
C PRO A 59 -10.37 -23.42 -39.29
N SER A 60 -11.28 -22.46 -39.39
CA SER A 60 -12.18 -22.25 -40.52
C SER A 60 -12.27 -20.74 -40.83
N GLY A 61 -12.62 -20.37 -42.07
CA GLY A 61 -12.52 -18.98 -42.53
C GLY A 61 -13.69 -18.49 -43.38
N ARG A 62 -13.48 -17.32 -44.01
CA ARG A 62 -14.36 -16.57 -44.96
C ARG A 62 -15.50 -15.71 -44.35
N ARG A 63 -15.21 -14.39 -44.28
CA ARG A 63 -15.85 -13.21 -44.95
C ARG A 63 -17.25 -13.38 -45.62
N PRO A 64 -18.01 -12.29 -45.92
CA PRO A 64 -17.88 -10.85 -45.54
C PRO A 64 -19.21 -10.17 -45.08
N ARG A 65 -19.19 -8.84 -44.86
CA ARG A 65 -20.38 -7.94 -44.94
C ARG A 65 -20.01 -6.66 -45.73
N PRO A 66 -20.96 -6.01 -46.44
CA PRO A 66 -20.67 -4.89 -47.34
C PRO A 66 -20.90 -3.48 -46.76
N ASP A 67 -20.18 -2.53 -47.36
CA ASP A 67 -20.50 -1.13 -47.70
C ASP A 67 -21.33 -0.20 -46.78
N GLY A 68 -20.68 0.90 -46.38
CA GLY A 68 -20.92 2.19 -47.05
C GLY A 68 -21.87 3.20 -46.38
N ALA A 69 -21.31 4.28 -45.79
CA ALA A 69 -21.79 5.66 -45.94
C ALA A 69 -20.91 6.70 -45.17
N GLN A 70 -20.16 7.49 -45.93
CA GLN A 70 -19.83 8.90 -45.66
C GLN A 70 -20.28 9.69 -46.91
N PRO A 71 -20.35 11.04 -46.96
CA PRO A 71 -19.73 12.03 -46.05
C PRO A 71 -20.65 13.22 -45.66
N ARG A 72 -20.09 14.21 -44.92
CA ARG A 72 -20.04 15.62 -45.34
C ARG A 72 -19.12 16.47 -44.46
N THR A 73 -18.68 17.60 -45.01
CA THR A 73 -17.59 18.49 -44.54
C THR A 73 -18.12 19.92 -44.27
N ARG A 74 -17.20 20.84 -43.90
CA ARG A 74 -17.34 22.32 -43.69
C ARG A 74 -17.74 22.75 -42.26
N ASP A 75 -17.21 23.84 -41.69
CA ASP A 75 -16.02 24.67 -42.02
C ASP A 75 -15.50 25.45 -40.77
N ARG A 76 -14.49 26.32 -40.98
CA ARG A 76 -13.91 27.39 -40.13
C ARG A 76 -14.98 28.28 -39.41
N SER A 77 -14.73 29.13 -38.40
CA SER A 77 -13.59 29.98 -37.95
C SER A 77 -13.88 30.47 -36.50
N ALA A 78 -12.95 30.67 -35.55
CA ALA A 78 -11.91 31.72 -35.36
C ALA A 78 -12.40 33.10 -34.84
N CYS A 79 -11.54 33.79 -34.06
CA CYS A 79 -11.72 35.05 -33.29
C CYS A 79 -12.58 34.92 -32.01
N GLU A 80 -12.16 35.22 -30.76
CA GLU A 80 -11.23 36.21 -30.16
C GLU A 80 -11.67 37.68 -30.27
N HIS A 81 -12.04 38.31 -29.14
CA HIS A 81 -11.22 39.29 -28.38
C HIS A 81 -12.07 40.14 -27.39
N GLU A 82 -11.51 40.29 -26.19
CA GLU A 82 -11.52 41.46 -25.29
C GLU A 82 -12.80 42.10 -24.68
N GLY A 83 -12.59 42.62 -23.46
CA GLY A 83 -13.61 43.23 -22.61
C GLY A 83 -13.11 43.49 -21.17
N LEU A 84 -11.92 44.08 -21.02
CA LEU A 84 -11.38 44.47 -19.71
C LEU A 84 -12.17 45.63 -19.11
N SER A 85 -12.59 45.52 -17.84
CA SER A 85 -12.28 46.50 -16.77
C SER A 85 -12.97 46.19 -15.43
N ARG A 86 -12.21 46.30 -14.33
CA ARG A 86 -12.71 46.37 -12.95
C ARG A 86 -12.49 47.81 -12.40
N PRO A 87 -12.59 48.11 -11.09
CA PRO A 87 -13.83 48.59 -10.46
C PRO A 87 -13.60 49.90 -9.66
N ARG A 88 -14.61 50.41 -8.94
CA ARG A 88 -14.37 51.09 -7.64
C ARG A 88 -15.62 51.18 -6.75
N ARG A 89 -15.35 51.27 -5.44
CA ARG A 89 -16.29 51.47 -4.30
C ARG A 89 -16.69 52.97 -4.27
N SER A 90 -17.74 53.48 -3.61
CA SER A 90 -18.37 53.19 -2.30
C SER A 90 -19.72 54.00 -2.21
N HIS A 91 -20.42 54.30 -1.11
CA HIS A 91 -20.25 54.14 0.36
C HIS A 91 -21.64 54.16 1.08
N HIS A 92 -21.67 53.80 2.37
CA HIS A 92 -22.66 54.14 3.44
C HIS A 92 -24.16 54.41 3.18
N ASP A 93 -25.00 53.76 4.00
CA ASP A 93 -25.85 54.51 4.96
C ASP A 93 -26.04 53.75 6.30
N ARG A 94 -26.51 54.44 7.36
CA ARG A 94 -26.67 53.96 8.75
C ARG A 94 -28.15 53.89 9.16
N ARG A 95 -28.58 52.85 9.92
CA ARG A 95 -29.70 52.95 10.90
C ARG A 95 -29.47 52.10 12.17
N ARG A 96 -30.28 52.38 13.21
CA ARG A 96 -30.01 52.13 14.65
C ARG A 96 -30.48 50.77 15.21
N ALA A 97 -29.67 50.27 16.17
CA ALA A 97 -30.00 49.69 17.49
C ALA A 97 -31.29 48.90 17.76
N VAL A 98 -31.13 47.72 18.39
CA VAL A 98 -31.86 47.23 19.60
C VAL A 98 -30.92 46.25 20.35
N GLU A 99 -30.80 46.37 21.68
CA GLU A 99 -30.25 45.31 22.56
C GLU A 99 -31.38 44.40 23.08
N PRO A 100 -31.07 43.14 23.40
CA PRO A 100 -31.59 42.58 24.65
C PRO A 100 -30.52 41.87 25.49
N GLN A 101 -30.63 42.02 26.82
CA GLN A 101 -29.79 41.35 27.80
C GLN A 101 -30.18 39.87 28.02
N ALA A 102 -29.18 39.10 28.42
CA ALA A 102 -29.23 37.90 29.25
C ALA A 102 -30.12 36.71 28.82
N ASP A 103 -29.47 35.58 28.50
CA ASP A 103 -29.82 34.32 29.15
C ASP A 103 -28.56 33.55 29.57
N ALA A 104 -28.52 33.12 30.83
CA ALA A 104 -27.31 32.63 31.49
C ALA A 104 -27.24 31.10 31.50
N ARG A 105 -26.82 30.50 30.38
CA ARG A 105 -26.43 29.09 30.35
C ARG A 105 -24.91 28.94 30.43
N ARG A 106 -24.39 28.87 31.65
CA ARG A 106 -23.03 28.39 31.93
C ARG A 106 -22.91 26.90 31.60
N GLY A 107 -22.85 26.57 30.31
CA GLY A 107 -22.07 25.42 29.89
C GLY A 107 -20.62 25.75 30.18
N SER A 108 -20.00 25.06 31.14
CA SER A 108 -18.55 25.16 31.36
C SER A 108 -17.86 24.93 30.01
N PRO A 109 -16.97 25.83 29.55
CA PRO A 109 -16.18 25.51 28.37
C PRO A 109 -15.37 24.27 28.73
N SER A 110 -15.61 23.17 28.01
CA SER A 110 -14.81 21.95 28.15
C SER A 110 -13.37 22.36 27.94
N ARG A 111 -12.56 22.36 29.00
CA ARG A 111 -11.14 22.69 28.89
C ARG A 111 -10.56 21.78 27.82
N SER A 112 -10.00 22.36 26.76
CA SER A 112 -9.22 21.59 25.80
C SER A 112 -8.18 20.80 26.59
N PRO A 113 -8.12 19.46 26.46
CA PRO A 113 -7.28 18.64 27.33
C PRO A 113 -5.83 19.08 27.19
N ARG A 114 -5.30 19.70 28.26
CA ARG A 114 -3.91 20.10 28.30
C ARG A 114 -3.07 18.84 28.46
N VAL A 115 -2.12 18.64 27.55
CA VAL A 115 -1.10 17.60 27.73
C VAL A 115 -0.38 17.88 29.03
N THR A 116 -0.54 16.97 29.97
CA THR A 116 0.02 17.12 31.32
C THR A 116 1.39 16.47 31.39
N ARG A 117 1.63 15.41 30.62
CA ARG A 117 2.92 14.72 30.53
C ARG A 117 3.05 13.82 29.30
N VAL A 118 4.28 13.39 29.03
CA VAL A 118 4.59 12.23 28.18
C VAL A 118 5.11 11.11 29.08
N ARG A 119 4.76 9.86 28.78
CA ARG A 119 5.23 8.67 29.49
C ARG A 119 5.46 7.50 28.54
N LEU A 120 6.15 6.46 29.00
CA LEU A 120 6.25 5.19 28.30
C LEU A 120 4.85 4.59 28.04
N PHE A 121 4.74 3.92 26.89
CA PHE A 121 3.57 3.17 26.48
C PHE A 121 3.38 1.93 27.36
N ALA A 122 2.14 1.66 27.75
CA ALA A 122 1.75 0.52 28.56
C ALA A 122 0.56 -0.22 27.93
N ASP A 123 0.29 -1.44 28.39
CA ASP A 123 -0.75 -2.31 27.82
C ASP A 123 -2.16 -1.70 27.81
N ARG A 124 -2.44 -0.79 28.75
CA ARG A 124 -3.70 -0.03 28.82
C ARG A 124 -3.90 0.97 27.66
N ASP A 125 -2.83 1.35 26.97
CA ASP A 125 -2.87 2.42 25.96
C ASP A 125 -3.22 1.90 24.56
N TYR A 126 -3.13 0.58 24.30
CA TYR A 126 -3.42 -0.01 22.98
C TYR A 126 -4.74 0.47 22.35
N PRO A 127 -5.89 0.57 23.06
CA PRO A 127 -7.13 1.07 22.47
C PRO A 127 -7.03 2.51 21.95
N ALA A 128 -6.29 3.38 22.65
CA ALA A 128 -6.11 4.78 22.26
C ALA A 128 -5.02 4.93 21.18
N TYR A 129 -3.91 4.20 21.29
CA TYR A 129 -2.88 4.10 20.25
C TYR A 129 -3.49 3.66 18.92
N VAL A 130 -4.26 2.57 18.91
CA VAL A 130 -4.94 2.08 17.70
C VAL A 130 -5.94 3.10 17.16
N ARG A 131 -6.73 3.77 18.02
CA ARG A 131 -7.64 4.84 17.59
C ARG A 131 -6.90 5.97 16.87
N ILE A 132 -5.80 6.46 17.45
CA ILE A 132 -5.00 7.56 16.90
C ILE A 132 -4.31 7.10 15.60
N LYS A 133 -3.70 5.91 15.59
CA LYS A 133 -3.01 5.32 14.43
C LYS A 133 -3.95 5.13 13.24
N ARG A 134 -5.18 4.62 13.45
CA ARG A 134 -6.22 4.54 12.41
C ARG A 134 -6.54 5.89 11.79
N LEU A 135 -6.70 6.93 12.61
CA LEU A 135 -7.04 8.28 12.14
C LEU A 135 -5.86 9.01 11.47
N ALA A 136 -4.62 8.66 11.82
CA ALA A 136 -3.42 9.28 11.28
C ALA A 136 -2.89 8.57 10.01
N GLU A 137 -2.79 7.24 10.05
CA GLU A 137 -2.22 6.42 8.97
C GLU A 137 -3.29 5.86 8.00
N GLN A 138 -4.58 6.10 8.27
CA GLN A 138 -5.73 5.59 7.50
C GLN A 138 -5.77 4.05 7.37
N ARG A 139 -5.09 3.33 8.27
CA ARG A 139 -5.02 1.86 8.32
C ARG A 139 -5.93 1.32 9.43
N ASP A 140 -6.92 0.49 9.09
CA ASP A 140 -7.74 -0.21 10.08
C ASP A 140 -6.99 -1.43 10.65
N ILE A 141 -6.29 -1.22 11.77
CA ILE A 141 -5.67 -2.29 12.58
C ILE A 141 -6.49 -2.50 13.87
N SER A 142 -6.68 -3.74 14.31
CA SER A 142 -7.30 -4.05 15.61
C SER A 142 -6.29 -3.99 16.77
N VAL A 143 -6.80 -3.91 18.00
CA VAL A 143 -5.97 -4.00 19.22
C VAL A 143 -5.26 -5.36 19.32
N ALA A 144 -5.91 -6.44 18.88
CA ALA A 144 -5.31 -7.77 18.87
C ALA A 144 -4.16 -7.87 17.86
N GLU A 145 -4.34 -7.35 16.64
CA GLU A 145 -3.28 -7.32 15.63
C GLU A 145 -2.10 -6.42 16.03
N ALA A 146 -2.37 -5.27 16.66
CA ALA A 146 -1.31 -4.40 17.18
C ALA A 146 -0.48 -5.11 18.28
N ARG A 147 -1.14 -5.85 19.19
CA ARG A 147 -0.48 -6.66 20.23
C ARG A 147 0.32 -7.83 19.65
N ASP A 148 -0.23 -8.51 18.65
CA ASP A 148 0.46 -9.60 17.94
C ASP A 148 1.72 -9.09 17.21
N GLN A 149 1.62 -7.99 16.48
CA GLN A 149 2.76 -7.34 15.83
C GLN A 149 3.81 -6.90 16.85
N ASP A 150 3.39 -6.32 17.98
CA ASP A 150 4.31 -5.90 19.02
C ASP A 150 4.98 -7.07 19.74
N GLY A 151 4.28 -8.20 19.92
CA GLY A 151 4.80 -9.43 20.52
C GLY A 151 5.68 -10.26 19.59
N ARG A 152 5.54 -10.12 18.26
CA ARG A 152 6.46 -10.69 17.26
C ARG A 152 7.72 -9.86 17.03
N TRP A 153 7.87 -8.72 17.69
CA TRP A 153 9.05 -7.88 17.55
C TRP A 153 10.28 -8.54 18.18
N ASP A 154 11.35 -8.67 17.40
CA ASP A 154 12.60 -9.27 17.86
C ASP A 154 13.47 -8.27 18.63
N HIS A 155 13.13 -8.10 19.91
CA HIS A 155 13.88 -7.27 20.87
C HIS A 155 15.31 -7.77 21.16
N SER A 156 15.72 -8.94 20.64
CA SER A 156 17.12 -9.39 20.75
C SER A 156 18.02 -8.84 19.65
N ARG A 157 17.44 -8.43 18.51
CA ARG A 157 18.15 -7.83 17.36
C ARG A 157 17.85 -6.35 17.16
N TYR A 158 16.67 -5.88 17.55
CA TYR A 158 16.15 -4.57 17.14
C TYR A 158 15.52 -3.81 18.31
N GLU A 159 15.98 -2.58 18.52
CA GLU A 159 15.39 -1.68 19.52
C GLU A 159 14.08 -1.07 19.03
N ARG A 160 13.14 -0.88 19.96
CA ARG A 160 11.92 -0.13 19.75
C ARG A 160 11.38 0.42 21.07
N ILE A 161 11.03 1.69 21.07
CA ILE A 161 10.36 2.38 22.18
C ILE A 161 9.10 3.04 21.67
N ARG A 162 8.04 3.03 22.49
CA ARG A 162 6.83 3.81 22.28
C ARG A 162 6.53 4.64 23.53
N VAL A 163 6.15 5.89 23.32
CA VAL A 163 5.69 6.84 24.33
C VAL A 163 4.30 7.33 23.97
N VAL A 164 3.55 7.78 24.99
CA VAL A 164 2.25 8.43 24.82
C VAL A 164 2.24 9.79 25.51
N ALA A 165 1.66 10.79 24.84
CA ALA A 165 1.24 12.02 25.47
C ALA A 165 -0.16 11.82 26.05
N VAL A 166 -0.34 12.23 27.30
CA VAL A 166 -1.60 12.08 28.04
C VAL A 166 -2.11 13.42 28.57
N ASP A 167 -3.42 13.51 28.73
CA ASP A 167 -4.10 14.65 29.33
C ASP A 167 -4.18 14.55 30.87
N GLU A 168 -5.01 15.41 31.48
CA GLU A 168 -5.23 15.49 32.93
C GLU A 168 -5.84 14.19 33.51
N GLU A 169 -6.45 13.32 32.70
CA GLU A 169 -7.10 12.06 33.09
C GLU A 169 -6.23 10.81 32.82
N ASP A 170 -4.95 11.00 32.46
CA ASP A 170 -4.02 9.97 31.92
C ASP A 170 -4.49 9.32 30.60
N ALA A 171 -5.45 9.93 29.89
CA ALA A 171 -5.95 9.40 28.63
C ALA A 171 -4.98 9.72 27.47
N PRO A 172 -4.57 8.73 26.63
CA PRO A 172 -3.65 9.01 25.52
C PRO A 172 -4.29 9.85 24.40
N VAL A 173 -3.66 11.00 24.13
CA VAL A 173 -4.04 12.00 23.11
C VAL A 173 -3.05 12.08 21.95
N GLY A 174 -1.89 11.45 22.08
CA GLY A 174 -0.89 11.26 21.02
C GLY A 174 0.07 10.13 21.35
N TYR A 175 0.76 9.59 20.35
CA TYR A 175 1.85 8.64 20.52
C TYR A 175 3.08 9.05 19.71
N GLY A 176 4.24 8.57 20.16
CA GLY A 176 5.48 8.55 19.41
C GLY A 176 6.15 7.20 19.56
N GLU A 177 6.83 6.73 18.53
CA GLU A 177 7.68 5.55 18.58
C GLU A 177 8.99 5.79 17.82
N ILE A 178 10.09 5.27 18.36
CA ILE A 178 11.36 5.08 17.63
C ILE A 178 11.63 3.59 17.51
N TYR A 179 12.16 3.16 16.37
CA TYR A 179 12.47 1.75 16.11
C TYR A 179 13.60 1.57 15.10
N HIS A 180 14.36 0.48 15.21
CA HIS A 180 15.19 0.00 14.12
C HIS A 180 14.30 -0.67 13.05
N GLU A 181 14.46 -0.31 11.79
CA GLU A 181 13.78 -0.99 10.67
C GLU A 181 14.60 -2.22 10.26
N PRO A 182 14.12 -3.48 10.47
CA PRO A 182 14.92 -4.69 10.23
C PRO A 182 15.47 -4.81 8.80
N THR A 183 14.76 -4.22 7.83
CA THR A 183 15.11 -4.26 6.42
C THR A 183 16.01 -3.10 5.96
N ARG A 184 16.29 -2.13 6.85
CA ARG A 184 17.19 -0.98 6.68
C ARG A 184 17.95 -0.72 7.99
N PHE A 185 18.48 -1.80 8.56
CA PHE A 185 19.12 -1.82 9.86
C PHE A 185 20.50 -1.18 9.83
N ASP A 186 20.68 -0.20 10.70
CA ASP A 186 21.94 0.38 11.14
C ASP A 186 21.73 0.71 12.64
N PRO A 187 22.60 0.27 13.56
CA PRO A 187 22.41 0.45 15.00
C PRO A 187 22.18 1.91 15.44
N ARG A 188 22.69 2.89 14.68
CA ARG A 188 22.56 4.33 14.97
C ARG A 188 21.51 5.03 14.10
N ARG A 189 20.69 4.28 13.35
CA ARG A 189 19.61 4.80 12.50
C ARG A 189 18.25 4.33 13.00
N TYR A 190 17.42 5.29 13.42
CA TYR A 190 16.09 5.01 13.96
C TYR A 190 15.00 5.58 13.06
N PHE A 191 13.94 4.82 12.84
CA PHE A 191 12.71 5.28 12.20
C PHE A 191 11.73 5.79 13.27
N ILE A 192 10.94 6.81 12.92
CA ILE A 192 10.01 7.48 13.81
C ILE A 192 8.58 7.32 13.30
N GLY A 193 7.69 6.87 14.18
CA GLY A 193 6.25 7.07 14.06
C GLY A 193 5.79 8.15 15.04
N LEU A 194 4.99 9.13 14.61
CA LEU A 194 4.42 10.15 15.50
C LEU A 194 3.04 10.56 15.03
N ALA A 195 2.05 10.48 15.92
CA ALA A 195 0.71 10.95 15.63
C ALA A 195 0.03 11.57 16.86
N VAL A 196 -0.83 12.55 16.59
CA VAL A 196 -1.66 13.26 17.57
C VAL A 196 -3.11 13.18 17.09
N ASP A 197 -4.05 13.00 18.03
CA ASP A 197 -5.48 13.04 17.73
C ASP A 197 -5.82 14.30 16.92
N SER A 198 -6.56 14.13 15.82
CA SER A 198 -6.83 15.20 14.86
C SER A 198 -7.46 16.44 15.48
N ARG A 199 -8.24 16.26 16.55
CA ARG A 199 -8.96 17.33 17.27
C ARG A 199 -8.05 18.15 18.19
N LEU A 200 -6.89 17.60 18.56
CA LEU A 200 -5.97 18.15 19.57
C LEU A 200 -4.64 18.61 18.97
N ARG A 201 -4.55 18.66 17.64
CA ARG A 201 -3.40 19.21 16.91
C ARG A 201 -3.18 20.70 17.22
N ARG A 202 -1.96 21.18 16.98
CA ARG A 202 -1.51 22.57 17.22
C ARG A 202 -1.51 23.03 18.69
N GLN A 203 -1.74 22.14 19.65
CA GLN A 203 -1.69 22.42 21.11
C GLN A 203 -0.37 21.98 21.78
N GLY A 204 0.75 21.97 21.04
CA GLY A 204 2.06 21.55 21.57
C GLY A 204 2.27 20.03 21.75
N ILE A 205 1.22 19.20 21.69
CA ILE A 205 1.26 17.74 21.93
C ILE A 205 2.39 17.05 21.16
N GLY A 206 2.44 17.24 19.83
CA GLY A 206 3.47 16.62 19.00
C GLY A 206 4.88 17.11 19.33
N ALA A 207 5.03 18.35 19.82
CA ALA A 207 6.32 18.86 20.26
C ALA A 207 6.78 18.19 21.55
N ALA A 208 5.87 17.98 22.52
CA ALA A 208 6.17 17.23 23.74
C ALA A 208 6.57 15.77 23.44
N VAL A 209 5.83 15.09 22.56
CA VAL A 209 6.18 13.73 22.09
C VAL A 209 7.55 13.73 21.42
N TRP A 210 7.82 14.69 20.53
CA TRP A 210 9.13 14.82 19.88
C TRP A 210 10.26 15.05 20.86
N THR A 211 10.10 15.90 21.87
CA THR A 211 11.13 16.13 22.90
C THR A 211 11.46 14.84 23.65
N ALA A 212 10.46 14.03 24.00
CA ALA A 212 10.69 12.73 24.62
C ALA A 212 11.43 11.75 23.68
N LEU A 213 10.95 11.58 22.43
CA LEU A 213 11.64 10.73 21.45
C LEU A 213 13.07 11.21 21.15
N ARG A 214 13.31 12.52 21.17
CA ARG A 214 14.64 13.09 20.94
C ARG A 214 15.62 12.72 22.05
N ALA A 215 15.18 12.79 23.32
CA ALA A 215 16.00 12.34 24.45
C ALA A 215 16.38 10.85 24.33
N GLU A 216 15.41 9.99 23.96
CA GLU A 216 15.65 8.55 23.75
C GLU A 216 16.63 8.27 22.59
N LEU A 217 16.65 9.12 21.55
CA LEU A 217 17.60 9.04 20.45
C LEU A 217 19.01 9.50 20.85
N ASP A 218 19.10 10.55 21.67
CA ASP A 218 20.36 11.09 22.18
C ASP A 218 21.01 10.10 23.16
N GLU A 219 20.24 9.48 24.07
CA GLU A 219 20.70 8.41 24.97
C GLU A 219 21.29 7.22 24.19
N ARG A 220 20.68 6.86 23.06
CA ARG A 220 21.14 5.78 22.16
C ARG A 220 22.33 6.16 21.28
N SER A 221 22.85 7.39 21.40
CA SER A 221 23.90 7.91 20.52
C SER A 221 23.55 7.75 19.03
N ALA A 222 22.26 7.92 18.70
CA ALA A 222 21.77 7.84 17.33
C ALA A 222 22.48 8.89 16.45
N LYS A 223 22.57 8.61 15.14
CA LYS A 223 23.17 9.51 14.14
C LYS A 223 22.21 9.90 13.03
N VAL A 224 21.18 9.09 12.78
CA VAL A 224 20.12 9.45 11.82
C VAL A 224 18.75 9.10 12.39
N ALA A 225 17.84 10.08 12.34
CA ALA A 225 16.41 9.89 12.54
C ALA A 225 15.69 9.91 11.18
N CYS A 226 14.88 8.88 10.89
CA CYS A 226 14.17 8.68 9.63
C CYS A 226 12.65 8.77 9.85
N LEU A 227 11.90 9.34 8.91
CA LEU A 227 10.44 9.20 8.88
C LEU A 227 9.88 9.24 7.46
N TRP A 228 8.69 8.69 7.28
CA TRP A 228 7.91 8.81 6.05
C TRP A 228 6.69 9.69 6.29
N ALA A 229 6.39 10.60 5.35
CA ALA A 229 5.19 11.45 5.39
C ALA A 229 4.50 11.46 4.02
N ASP A 230 3.19 11.21 4.00
CA ASP A 230 2.36 11.28 2.79
C ASP A 230 2.04 12.72 2.38
N ASP A 231 1.39 12.89 1.23
CA ASP A 231 0.87 14.19 0.77
C ASP A 231 -0.31 14.73 1.58
N GLY A 232 -0.99 13.87 2.36
CA GLY A 232 -2.04 14.26 3.30
C GLY A 232 -1.54 14.71 4.67
N THR A 233 -0.23 14.65 4.93
CA THR A 233 0.36 14.82 6.27
C THR A 233 0.20 16.26 6.74
N ALA A 234 -0.80 16.49 7.59
CA ALA A 234 -1.25 17.79 8.06
C ALA A 234 -0.20 18.64 8.82
N CYS A 235 0.99 18.11 9.06
CA CYS A 235 2.06 18.77 9.81
C CYS A 235 3.43 18.66 9.10
N ARG A 236 3.48 18.73 7.76
CA ARG A 236 4.78 18.81 7.02
C ARG A 236 5.71 19.91 7.54
N GLN A 237 5.17 21.07 7.93
CA GLN A 237 5.96 22.15 8.54
C GLN A 237 6.66 21.73 9.85
N PHE A 238 6.02 20.90 10.69
CA PHE A 238 6.61 20.41 11.95
C PHE A 238 7.88 19.56 11.72
N ILE A 239 7.92 18.83 10.60
CA ILE A 239 9.06 18.02 10.16
C ILE A 239 10.21 18.95 9.75
N VAL A 240 9.95 19.89 8.83
CA VAL A 240 10.95 20.84 8.33
C VAL A 240 11.52 21.75 9.43
N GLU A 241 10.66 22.26 10.33
CA GLU A 241 11.08 23.07 11.49
C GLU A 241 12.03 22.33 12.46
N ARG A 242 12.07 20.99 12.40
CA ARG A 242 12.98 20.15 13.20
C ARG A 242 14.27 19.79 12.46
N GLY A 243 14.51 20.36 11.29
CA GLY A 243 15.72 20.12 10.50
C GLY A 243 15.71 18.81 9.70
N PHE A 244 14.55 18.14 9.59
CA PHE A 244 14.40 16.99 8.70
C PHE A 244 14.41 17.44 7.24
N VAL A 245 15.21 16.77 6.41
CA VAL A 245 15.35 17.04 4.98
C VAL A 245 14.77 15.88 4.19
N GLU A 246 13.99 16.16 3.13
CA GLU A 246 13.49 15.12 2.23
C GLU A 246 14.64 14.61 1.35
N VAL A 247 14.99 13.33 1.48
CA VAL A 247 16.11 12.72 0.73
C VAL A 247 15.63 11.77 -0.37
N VAL A 248 14.36 11.34 -0.31
CA VAL A 248 13.78 10.37 -1.26
C VAL A 248 12.27 10.59 -1.33
N ARG A 249 11.65 10.34 -2.50
CA ARG A 249 10.19 10.31 -2.65
C ARG A 249 9.73 9.04 -3.32
N SER A 250 8.78 8.34 -2.69
CA SER A 250 8.13 7.14 -3.21
C SER A 250 6.76 7.46 -3.77
N PHE A 251 6.39 6.88 -4.91
CA PHE A 251 5.09 7.09 -5.57
C PHE A 251 4.25 5.81 -5.51
N GLU A 252 3.00 5.92 -5.06
CA GLU A 252 2.00 4.86 -5.20
C GLU A 252 1.46 4.86 -6.62
N GLN A 253 1.46 3.69 -7.24
CA GLN A 253 1.02 3.49 -8.61
C GLN A 253 0.02 2.32 -8.68
N VAL A 254 -1.11 2.55 -9.35
CA VAL A 254 -2.20 1.58 -9.52
C VAL A 254 -2.43 1.31 -11.00
N LEU A 255 -2.54 0.03 -11.36
CA LEU A 255 -2.91 -0.44 -12.69
C LEU A 255 -4.31 -1.08 -12.65
N ALA A 256 -5.25 -0.52 -13.40
CA ALA A 256 -6.53 -1.16 -13.67
C ALA A 256 -6.33 -2.30 -14.69
N LEU A 257 -6.51 -3.55 -14.26
CA LEU A 257 -6.22 -4.71 -15.09
C LEU A 257 -7.18 -4.87 -16.27
N ALA A 258 -8.38 -4.30 -16.25
CA ALA A 258 -9.31 -4.36 -17.37
C ALA A 258 -8.79 -3.64 -18.64
N THR A 259 -8.08 -2.51 -18.47
CA THR A 259 -7.64 -1.63 -19.56
C THR A 259 -6.13 -1.67 -19.83
N ALA A 260 -5.35 -2.35 -18.98
CA ALA A 260 -3.89 -2.41 -19.12
C ALA A 260 -3.41 -2.92 -20.50
N PRO A 261 -2.37 -2.33 -21.10
CA PRO A 261 -1.76 -2.82 -22.34
C PRO A 261 -0.97 -4.12 -22.08
N LEU A 262 -1.23 -5.18 -22.86
CA LEU A 262 -0.52 -6.47 -22.76
C LEU A 262 0.24 -6.86 -24.05
N PRO A 263 1.25 -6.09 -24.51
CA PRO A 263 2.08 -6.44 -25.67
C PRO A 263 3.13 -7.51 -25.32
N ILE A 264 2.68 -8.66 -24.79
CA ILE A 264 3.56 -9.73 -24.28
C ILE A 264 4.42 -10.31 -25.39
N ALA A 265 3.84 -10.73 -26.52
CA ALA A 265 4.57 -11.41 -27.59
C ALA A 265 5.80 -10.61 -28.07
N MET A 266 5.65 -9.30 -28.29
CA MET A 266 6.75 -8.41 -28.70
C MET A 266 7.81 -8.23 -27.59
N ALA A 267 7.39 -8.20 -26.31
CA ALA A 267 8.32 -8.13 -25.18
C ALA A 267 9.06 -9.45 -24.96
N GLU A 268 8.39 -10.58 -25.20
CA GLU A 268 8.89 -11.95 -25.10
C GLU A 268 9.91 -12.23 -26.19
N GLU A 269 9.56 -11.98 -27.47
CA GLU A 269 10.47 -12.06 -28.61
C GLU A 269 11.77 -11.27 -28.39
N SER A 270 11.66 -10.01 -27.94
CA SER A 270 12.82 -9.15 -27.68
C SER A 270 13.71 -9.69 -26.54
N VAL A 271 13.14 -10.30 -25.50
CA VAL A 271 13.91 -10.84 -24.36
C VAL A 271 14.51 -12.20 -24.71
N THR A 272 13.77 -13.08 -25.40
CA THR A 272 14.25 -14.39 -25.86
C THR A 272 15.32 -14.29 -26.95
N ALA A 273 15.25 -13.30 -27.84
CA ALA A 273 16.33 -12.98 -28.79
C ALA A 273 17.68 -12.61 -28.13
N ARG A 274 17.69 -12.41 -26.80
CA ARG A 274 18.89 -12.14 -25.98
C ARG A 274 19.29 -13.33 -25.10
N GLY A 275 18.75 -14.52 -25.37
CA GLY A 275 19.02 -15.75 -24.61
C GLY A 275 18.35 -15.82 -23.24
N ILE A 276 17.38 -14.95 -22.98
CA ILE A 276 16.68 -14.87 -21.69
C ILE A 276 15.33 -15.58 -21.77
N HIS A 277 15.09 -16.50 -20.85
CA HIS A 277 13.82 -17.21 -20.70
C HIS A 277 13.05 -16.70 -19.48
N VAL A 278 11.72 -16.81 -19.50
CA VAL A 278 10.84 -16.42 -18.39
C VAL A 278 9.83 -17.52 -18.11
N GLU A 279 9.75 -17.94 -16.85
CA GLU A 279 8.83 -18.98 -16.35
C GLU A 279 8.18 -18.55 -15.03
N SER A 280 7.19 -19.31 -14.55
CA SER A 280 6.65 -19.10 -13.20
C SER A 280 7.52 -19.78 -12.14
N LEU A 281 7.43 -19.32 -10.90
CA LEU A 281 8.05 -19.98 -9.77
C LEU A 281 7.48 -21.38 -9.54
N SER A 282 6.19 -21.58 -9.85
CA SER A 282 5.53 -22.90 -9.81
C SER A 282 6.28 -23.91 -10.69
N ASP A 283 6.57 -23.54 -11.94
CA ASP A 283 7.28 -24.40 -12.91
C ASP A 283 8.75 -24.63 -12.50
N LEU A 284 9.42 -23.58 -12.01
CA LEU A 284 10.80 -23.68 -11.53
C LEU A 284 10.92 -24.59 -10.30
N LEU A 285 10.00 -24.46 -9.33
CA LEU A 285 9.94 -25.34 -8.15
C LEU A 285 9.63 -26.79 -8.53
N ALA A 286 8.74 -27.02 -9.50
CA ALA A 286 8.45 -28.36 -9.98
C ALA A 286 9.67 -29.07 -10.59
N ARG A 287 10.63 -28.32 -11.15
CA ARG A 287 11.90 -28.87 -11.69
C ARG A 287 13.04 -28.95 -10.67
N GLN A 288 13.18 -27.96 -9.78
CA GLN A 288 14.40 -27.76 -8.96
C GLN A 288 14.17 -27.85 -7.45
N GLY A 289 12.92 -27.91 -6.98
CA GLY A 289 12.57 -27.92 -5.57
C GLY A 289 13.18 -26.74 -4.79
N ASP A 290 13.54 -26.98 -3.53
CA ASP A 290 14.02 -25.95 -2.60
C ASP A 290 15.31 -25.21 -3.05
N ALA A 291 16.09 -25.78 -3.98
CA ALA A 291 17.25 -25.11 -4.55
C ALA A 291 16.87 -23.79 -5.26
N ALA A 292 15.71 -23.78 -5.95
CA ALA A 292 15.18 -22.59 -6.58
C ALA A 292 14.87 -21.47 -5.58
N LEU A 293 14.34 -21.80 -4.39
CA LEU A 293 14.04 -20.80 -3.35
C LEU A 293 15.31 -20.06 -2.91
N ARG A 294 16.45 -20.77 -2.77
CA ARG A 294 17.73 -20.15 -2.40
C ARG A 294 18.25 -19.24 -3.50
N ALA A 295 18.24 -19.68 -4.76
CA ALA A 295 18.64 -18.86 -5.91
C ALA A 295 17.77 -17.60 -6.06
N ILE A 296 16.47 -17.69 -5.74
CA ILE A 296 15.56 -16.55 -5.77
C ILE A 296 15.80 -15.60 -4.61
N HIS A 297 16.10 -16.10 -3.41
CA HIS A 297 16.48 -15.27 -2.27
C HIS A 297 17.77 -14.48 -2.52
N GLU A 298 18.76 -15.11 -3.16
CA GLU A 298 19.99 -14.44 -3.60
C GLU A 298 19.70 -13.36 -4.65
N LEU A 299 18.90 -13.66 -5.67
CA LEU A 299 18.45 -12.69 -6.67
C LEU A 299 17.63 -11.53 -6.05
N TYR A 300 16.72 -11.84 -5.13
CA TYR A 300 15.89 -10.88 -4.40
C TYR A 300 16.75 -9.92 -3.58
N THR A 301 17.80 -10.45 -2.94
CA THR A 301 18.75 -9.65 -2.15
C THR A 301 19.62 -8.78 -3.06
N SER A 302 20.30 -9.40 -4.04
CA SER A 302 21.23 -8.73 -4.95
C SER A 302 20.57 -7.64 -5.81
N SER A 303 19.32 -7.83 -6.22
CA SER A 303 18.58 -6.85 -7.03
C SER A 303 18.03 -5.64 -6.26
N ARG A 304 18.18 -5.61 -4.92
CA ARG A 304 17.71 -4.54 -4.03
C ARG A 304 18.81 -3.68 -3.41
N VAL A 305 20.09 -4.00 -3.61
CA VAL A 305 21.23 -3.30 -2.99
C VAL A 305 21.24 -1.80 -3.31
N ASP A 306 20.85 -1.42 -4.53
CA ASP A 306 20.77 -0.03 -5.00
C ASP A 306 19.33 0.54 -4.99
N GLN A 307 18.41 -0.05 -4.23
CA GLN A 307 17.04 0.45 -4.09
C GLN A 307 17.04 1.83 -3.41
N PRO A 308 16.52 2.90 -4.05
CA PRO A 308 16.35 4.20 -3.38
C PRO A 308 15.35 4.07 -2.23
N THR A 309 15.79 4.38 -1.01
CA THR A 309 15.04 4.27 0.24
C THR A 309 15.73 5.10 1.33
N LEU A 310 15.10 5.24 2.49
CA LEU A 310 15.79 5.72 3.70
C LEU A 310 16.78 4.66 4.19
N GLY A 311 18.07 4.98 4.15
CA GLY A 311 19.17 4.08 4.52
C GLY A 311 19.54 3.00 3.50
N ALA A 312 20.55 2.21 3.82
CA ALA A 312 20.94 1.04 3.02
C ALA A 312 19.94 -0.11 3.22
N VAL A 313 19.74 -0.94 2.18
CA VAL A 313 18.94 -2.17 2.32
C VAL A 313 19.76 -3.24 3.03
N THR A 314 19.23 -3.78 4.12
CA THR A 314 19.81 -4.93 4.82
C THR A 314 19.33 -6.23 4.17
N ALA A 315 20.26 -7.14 3.89
CA ALA A 315 19.93 -8.48 3.45
C ALA A 315 19.15 -9.22 4.54
N ARG A 316 17.97 -9.75 4.19
CA ARG A 316 17.15 -10.54 5.13
C ARG A 316 17.64 -11.99 5.12
N PRO A 317 17.76 -12.68 6.29
CA PRO A 317 18.03 -14.11 6.33
C PRO A 317 17.03 -14.93 5.50
N PHE A 318 17.48 -16.04 4.92
CA PHE A 318 16.66 -16.89 4.03
C PHE A 318 15.34 -17.33 4.68
N GLU A 319 15.38 -17.77 5.94
CA GLU A 319 14.19 -18.24 6.67
C GLU A 319 13.20 -17.11 6.98
N ASP A 320 13.70 -15.93 7.36
CA ASP A 320 12.87 -14.73 7.57
C ASP A 320 12.24 -14.26 6.24
N TRP A 321 12.96 -14.36 5.12
CA TRP A 321 12.42 -14.06 3.79
C TRP A 321 11.36 -15.08 3.36
N ARG A 322 11.62 -16.38 3.53
CA ARG A 322 10.69 -17.45 3.17
C ARG A 322 9.38 -17.33 3.94
N ARG A 323 9.46 -17.14 5.26
CA ARG A 323 8.29 -16.95 6.12
C ARG A 323 7.46 -15.74 5.71
N GLU A 324 8.08 -14.58 5.50
CA GLU A 324 7.31 -13.40 5.07
C GLU A 324 6.66 -13.61 3.70
N VAL A 325 7.41 -14.07 2.70
CA VAL A 325 6.93 -14.14 1.31
C VAL A 325 5.85 -15.20 1.12
N PHE A 326 5.99 -16.38 1.72
CA PHE A 326 5.08 -17.51 1.47
C PHE A 326 4.05 -17.71 2.59
N ASP A 327 4.42 -17.55 3.85
CA ASP A 327 3.51 -17.80 4.98
C ASP A 327 2.71 -16.55 5.34
N GLU A 328 3.37 -15.40 5.58
CA GLU A 328 2.72 -14.17 6.08
C GLU A 328 1.99 -13.39 4.97
N LEU A 329 2.60 -13.26 3.79
CA LEU A 329 2.02 -12.58 2.62
C LEU A 329 1.20 -13.51 1.71
N HIS A 330 1.15 -14.81 2.02
CA HIS A 330 0.49 -15.83 1.19
C HIS A 330 0.92 -15.76 -0.29
N GLY A 331 2.24 -15.81 -0.51
CA GLY A 331 2.86 -15.69 -1.82
C GLY A 331 2.25 -16.62 -2.87
N LEU A 332 2.22 -16.14 -4.12
CA LEU A 332 1.55 -16.79 -5.25
C LEU A 332 2.61 -17.29 -6.26
N PRO A 333 3.07 -18.56 -6.21
CA PRO A 333 4.11 -19.07 -7.11
C PRO A 333 3.75 -18.95 -8.60
N ASP A 334 2.48 -19.14 -8.95
CA ASP A 334 2.00 -19.00 -10.33
C ASP A 334 2.04 -17.53 -10.83
N ALA A 335 2.06 -16.57 -9.90
CA ALA A 335 2.14 -15.12 -10.16
C ALA A 335 3.52 -14.53 -9.84
N TYR A 336 4.48 -15.36 -9.46
CA TYR A 336 5.88 -15.01 -9.23
C TYR A 336 6.64 -15.43 -10.50
N PHE A 337 7.02 -14.48 -11.34
CA PHE A 337 7.77 -14.77 -12.56
C PHE A 337 9.27 -14.53 -12.34
N VAL A 338 10.07 -15.43 -12.90
CA VAL A 338 11.54 -15.40 -12.87
C VAL A 338 12.09 -15.37 -14.29
N ALA A 339 13.20 -14.67 -14.47
CA ALA A 339 13.94 -14.61 -15.73
C ALA A 339 15.32 -15.27 -15.54
N SER A 340 15.73 -16.10 -16.50
CA SER A 340 17.01 -16.82 -16.49
C SER A 340 17.84 -16.56 -17.75
N ASP A 341 19.16 -16.47 -17.57
CA ASP A 341 20.18 -16.63 -18.62
C ASP A 341 20.83 -18.00 -18.40
N ARG A 342 20.50 -18.96 -19.26
CA ARG A 342 20.81 -20.39 -19.06
C ARG A 342 20.30 -20.85 -17.67
N GLU A 343 21.19 -21.19 -16.75
CA GLU A 343 20.87 -21.65 -15.39
C GLU A 343 20.84 -20.52 -14.35
N ARG A 344 21.36 -19.33 -14.67
CA ARG A 344 21.45 -18.21 -13.72
C ARG A 344 20.14 -17.43 -13.72
N LEU A 345 19.54 -17.22 -12.54
CA LEU A 345 18.41 -16.29 -12.38
C LEU A 345 18.92 -14.84 -12.42
N VAL A 346 18.30 -14.01 -13.27
CA VAL A 346 18.76 -12.64 -13.58
C VAL A 346 17.72 -11.55 -13.29
N GLY A 347 16.46 -11.94 -13.08
CA GLY A 347 15.40 -11.02 -12.66
C GLY A 347 14.16 -11.73 -12.15
N CYS A 348 13.31 -11.02 -11.42
CA CYS A 348 12.01 -11.51 -11.00
C CYS A 348 10.98 -10.38 -10.89
N SER A 349 9.70 -10.74 -10.97
CA SER A 349 8.58 -9.90 -10.56
C SER A 349 7.52 -10.75 -9.87
N ALA A 350 7.05 -10.29 -8.71
CA ALA A 350 6.13 -11.07 -7.89
C ALA A 350 5.06 -10.17 -7.26
N VAL A 351 3.93 -10.79 -6.94
CA VAL A 351 2.78 -10.17 -6.28
C VAL A 351 2.31 -10.99 -5.09
N HIS A 352 1.64 -10.31 -4.16
CA HIS A 352 0.84 -10.92 -3.10
C HIS A 352 -0.56 -10.31 -3.08
N ALA A 353 -1.51 -10.97 -2.41
CA ALA A 353 -2.85 -10.42 -2.23
C ALA A 353 -2.83 -9.20 -1.28
N ALA A 354 -3.56 -8.15 -1.64
CA ALA A 354 -3.76 -6.95 -0.83
C ALA A 354 -5.25 -6.60 -0.63
N GLY A 355 -6.14 -7.46 -1.15
CA GLY A 355 -7.60 -7.39 -1.06
C GLY A 355 -8.19 -8.64 -1.73
N GLU A 356 -9.52 -8.70 -1.88
CA GLU A 356 -10.19 -9.82 -2.56
C GLU A 356 -9.85 -9.86 -4.07
N ASP A 357 -9.86 -8.70 -4.72
CA ASP A 357 -9.56 -8.53 -6.16
C ASP A 357 -8.37 -7.61 -6.43
N VAL A 358 -7.56 -7.32 -5.40
CA VAL A 358 -6.40 -6.41 -5.47
C VAL A 358 -5.11 -7.15 -5.15
N LEU A 359 -4.12 -7.00 -6.02
CA LEU A 359 -2.74 -7.47 -5.83
C LEU A 359 -1.80 -6.30 -5.51
N ARG A 360 -0.68 -6.60 -4.84
CA ARG A 360 0.43 -5.67 -4.66
C ARG A 360 1.74 -6.30 -5.12
N ILE A 361 2.55 -5.53 -5.85
CA ILE A 361 3.90 -5.94 -6.24
C ILE A 361 4.75 -6.08 -4.96
N LEU A 362 5.22 -7.30 -4.71
CA LEU A 362 6.20 -7.64 -3.67
C LEU A 362 7.60 -7.15 -4.06
N ILE A 363 7.99 -7.43 -5.30
CA ILE A 363 9.28 -7.04 -5.88
C ILE A 363 9.15 -6.98 -7.40
N THR A 364 9.95 -6.09 -8.01
CA THR A 364 10.44 -6.30 -9.38
C THR A 364 11.92 -5.94 -9.41
N GLY A 365 12.78 -6.93 -9.58
CA GLY A 365 14.23 -6.79 -9.52
C GLY A 365 14.90 -7.40 -10.76
N VAL A 366 15.98 -6.77 -11.22
CA VAL A 366 16.86 -7.29 -12.28
C VAL A 366 18.29 -6.97 -11.89
N LEU A 367 19.19 -7.96 -11.99
CA LEU A 367 20.61 -7.80 -11.67
C LEU A 367 21.25 -6.69 -12.51
N PRO A 368 22.15 -5.85 -11.95
CA PRO A 368 22.71 -4.67 -12.60
C PRO A 368 23.12 -4.87 -14.06
N GLU A 369 23.86 -5.94 -14.35
CA GLU A 369 24.41 -6.26 -15.66
C GLU A 369 23.36 -6.72 -16.70
N TYR A 370 22.16 -7.09 -16.26
CA TYR A 370 21.02 -7.48 -17.11
C TYR A 370 19.97 -6.37 -17.30
N ARG A 371 20.15 -5.20 -16.69
CA ARG A 371 19.23 -4.06 -16.81
C ARG A 371 19.21 -3.48 -18.23
N ARG A 372 18.18 -2.69 -18.52
CA ARG A 372 17.91 -2.06 -19.84
C ARG A 372 17.67 -3.04 -21.01
N ARG A 373 17.65 -4.37 -20.78
CA ARG A 373 17.37 -5.42 -21.78
C ARG A 373 15.88 -5.80 -21.94
N GLY A 374 14.95 -5.01 -21.42
CA GLY A 374 13.50 -5.29 -21.48
C GLY A 374 12.96 -6.30 -20.45
N ILE A 375 13.82 -7.02 -19.73
CA ILE A 375 13.46 -8.11 -18.79
C ILE A 375 12.38 -7.69 -17.77
N ALA A 376 12.57 -6.56 -17.06
CA ALA A 376 11.60 -6.07 -16.07
C ALA A 376 10.21 -5.74 -16.67
N ARG A 377 10.15 -5.33 -17.96
CA ARG A 377 8.90 -5.09 -18.68
C ARG A 377 8.18 -6.41 -18.94
N LEU A 378 8.87 -7.42 -19.47
CA LEU A 378 8.28 -8.74 -19.71
C LEU A 378 7.78 -9.38 -18.41
N LEU A 379 8.59 -9.39 -17.35
CA LEU A 379 8.21 -9.95 -16.06
C LEU A 379 6.93 -9.31 -15.51
N LYS A 380 6.80 -7.97 -15.55
CA LYS A 380 5.56 -7.29 -15.16
C LYS A 380 4.38 -7.65 -16.06
N LEU A 381 4.57 -7.70 -17.38
CA LEU A 381 3.51 -8.09 -18.31
C LEU A 381 3.01 -9.53 -18.08
N ARG A 382 3.88 -10.47 -17.69
CA ARG A 382 3.49 -11.84 -17.29
C ARG A 382 2.64 -11.82 -16.02
N VAL A 383 3.04 -11.05 -14.99
CA VAL A 383 2.21 -10.80 -13.79
C VAL A 383 0.84 -10.22 -14.17
N HIS A 384 0.80 -9.23 -15.06
CA HIS A 384 -0.45 -8.57 -15.47
C HIS A 384 -1.40 -9.52 -16.19
N ALA A 385 -0.89 -10.34 -17.10
CA ALA A 385 -1.69 -11.33 -17.81
C ALA A 385 -2.21 -12.44 -16.87
N TRP A 386 -1.36 -12.96 -15.98
CA TRP A 386 -1.79 -13.92 -14.98
C TRP A 386 -2.89 -13.33 -14.09
N ALA A 387 -2.71 -12.10 -13.61
CA ALA A 387 -3.68 -11.44 -12.74
C ALA A 387 -5.03 -11.21 -13.44
N ARG A 388 -5.01 -10.72 -14.69
CA ARG A 388 -6.22 -10.55 -15.51
C ARG A 388 -6.93 -11.89 -15.75
N ALA A 389 -6.18 -12.95 -16.08
CA ALA A 389 -6.74 -14.28 -16.33
C ALA A 389 -7.38 -14.90 -15.07
N ASN A 390 -6.89 -14.55 -13.88
CA ASN A 390 -7.43 -15.00 -12.59
C ASN A 390 -8.48 -14.05 -11.99
N GLY A 391 -8.93 -13.04 -12.74
CA GLY A 391 -10.05 -12.18 -12.34
C GLY A 391 -9.72 -11.05 -11.36
N TYR A 392 -8.43 -10.75 -11.13
CA TYR A 392 -8.04 -9.59 -10.33
C TYR A 392 -8.36 -8.28 -11.07
N ARG A 393 -8.78 -7.26 -10.31
CA ARG A 393 -9.19 -5.94 -10.82
C ARG A 393 -8.02 -4.97 -10.89
N GLU A 394 -7.13 -4.98 -9.90
CA GLU A 394 -6.04 -3.99 -9.76
C GLU A 394 -4.71 -4.60 -9.32
N ILE A 395 -3.61 -3.97 -9.76
CA ILE A 395 -2.27 -4.18 -9.21
C ILE A 395 -1.72 -2.86 -8.68
N HIS A 396 -1.32 -2.85 -7.42
CA HIS A 396 -0.71 -1.72 -6.73
C HIS A 396 0.80 -1.89 -6.58
N THR A 397 1.54 -0.79 -6.52
CA THR A 397 2.98 -0.79 -6.24
C THR A 397 3.43 0.58 -5.75
N SER A 398 4.32 0.61 -4.75
CA SER A 398 5.03 1.84 -4.36
C SER A 398 6.49 1.76 -4.78
N THR A 399 7.07 2.84 -5.30
CA THR A 399 8.51 2.90 -5.56
C THR A 399 9.06 4.31 -5.62
N ALA A 400 10.28 4.48 -5.12
CA ALA A 400 11.08 5.69 -5.26
C ALA A 400 12.10 5.63 -6.42
N ASN A 401 12.19 4.51 -7.14
CA ASN A 401 13.11 4.38 -8.26
C ASN A 401 12.51 5.01 -9.53
N PRO A 402 13.06 6.12 -10.06
CA PRO A 402 12.46 6.85 -11.18
C PRO A 402 12.40 6.01 -12.47
N ALA A 403 13.34 5.08 -12.67
CA ALA A 403 13.30 4.17 -13.82
C ALA A 403 12.16 3.14 -13.71
N VAL A 404 11.80 2.74 -12.48
CA VAL A 404 10.65 1.85 -12.23
C VAL A 404 9.33 2.63 -12.31
N VAL A 405 9.28 3.89 -11.85
CA VAL A 405 8.12 4.79 -12.05
C VAL A 405 7.83 4.95 -13.54
N ALA A 406 8.85 5.29 -14.34
CA ALA A 406 8.71 5.45 -15.79
C ALA A 406 8.29 4.14 -16.50
N LEU A 407 8.83 3.00 -16.07
CA LEU A 407 8.41 1.67 -16.56
C LEU A 407 6.93 1.40 -16.24
N ASN A 408 6.49 1.70 -15.02
CA ASN A 408 5.10 1.54 -14.59
C ASN A 408 4.15 2.42 -15.40
N THR A 409 4.47 3.72 -15.57
CA THR A 409 3.67 4.63 -16.39
C THR A 409 3.57 4.14 -17.84
N ALA A 410 4.67 3.64 -18.42
CA ALA A 410 4.70 3.05 -19.76
C ALA A 410 4.03 1.65 -19.87
N LEU A 411 3.52 1.12 -18.75
CA LEU A 411 2.69 -0.08 -18.63
C LEU A 411 1.24 0.27 -18.24
N GLY A 412 0.87 1.55 -18.17
CA GLY A 412 -0.49 2.01 -17.89
C GLY A 412 -0.83 2.21 -16.40
N TYR A 413 0.16 2.17 -15.49
CA TYR A 413 -0.08 2.53 -14.09
C TYR A 413 -0.27 4.04 -13.95
N ALA A 414 -1.29 4.47 -13.19
CA ALA A 414 -1.48 5.84 -12.76
C ALA A 414 -0.83 6.08 -11.38
N ILE A 415 -0.19 7.23 -11.17
CA ILE A 415 0.25 7.69 -9.84
C ILE A 415 -0.98 8.18 -9.08
N VAL A 416 -1.19 7.68 -7.85
CA VAL A 416 -2.36 8.04 -7.01
C VAL A 416 -2.01 8.70 -5.68
N ALA A 417 -0.77 8.56 -5.20
CA ALA A 417 -0.26 9.20 -3.99
C ALA A 417 1.28 9.26 -4.02
N SER A 418 1.90 10.07 -3.15
CA SER A 418 3.33 9.99 -2.87
C SER A 418 3.66 10.14 -1.39
N TRP A 419 4.85 9.66 -1.01
CA TRP A 419 5.43 9.77 0.32
C TRP A 419 6.85 10.32 0.24
N GLY A 420 7.11 11.42 0.93
CA GLY A 420 8.46 11.90 1.18
C GLY A 420 9.09 11.08 2.30
N GLY A 421 10.31 10.60 2.08
CA GLY A 421 11.19 10.05 3.10
C GLY A 421 12.15 11.14 3.56
N TYR A 422 12.15 11.38 4.86
CA TYR A 422 12.90 12.45 5.50
C TYR A 422 13.97 11.90 6.45
N GLU A 423 15.14 12.52 6.46
CA GLU A 423 16.22 12.24 7.41
C GLU A 423 16.60 13.49 8.21
N LEU A 424 16.92 13.29 9.50
CA LEU A 424 17.53 14.26 10.39
C LEU A 424 18.88 13.71 10.87
N ALA A 425 19.96 14.44 10.60
CA ALA A 425 21.26 14.15 11.19
C ALA A 425 21.28 14.53 12.68
N ILE A 426 21.64 13.56 13.51
CA ILE A 426 21.77 13.69 14.97
C ILE A 426 23.26 13.88 15.26
N ARG A 427 23.63 15.06 15.76
CA ARG A 427 25.02 15.43 16.05
C ARG A 427 25.51 14.76 17.32
#